data_AF-A0A3B0XGM1-F1
#
_entry.id   AF-A0A3B0XGM1-F1
#
_cell.length_a   1.000
_cell.length_b   1.000
_cell.length_c   1.000
_cell.angle_alpha   90.00
_cell.angle_beta   90.00
_cell.angle_gamma   90.00
#
_symmetry.space_group_name_H-M   'P 1'
#
loop_
_entity.id
_entity.type
_entity.pdbx_description
1 polymer ?
#
loop_
_entity_poly.entity_id
_entity_poly.type
_entity_poly.pdbx_seq_one_letter_code
_entity_poly.pdbx_strand_id
1 'polypeptide(L)'
;MFNIFGNKEKSEIKKLRKEFNKSTKILRSLDESTQITVGHYINIENSYFIDTFSSIDNFMNFSIEDKHYYIETLSEREVKCNQSEPYVSLAINLFKSWVIVLTDNNEVLTESFGDELAYFSRKTNPL
;
A
#
# COMPACT_ATOMS: atom_id res chain seq x y z
N MET A 1 -10.09 30.76 14.48
CA MET A 1 -10.82 30.27 13.30
C MET A 1 -9.81 29.62 12.35
N PHE A 2 -9.41 28.37 12.60
CA PHE A 2 -8.48 27.62 11.75
C PHE A 2 -8.86 26.13 11.80
N ASN A 3 -9.78 25.73 10.92
CA ASN A 3 -10.23 24.34 10.78
C ASN A 3 -10.10 23.86 9.32
N ILE A 4 -9.23 24.50 8.54
CA ILE A 4 -9.08 24.25 7.09
C ILE A 4 -8.06 23.11 6.84
N PHE A 5 -7.04 22.96 7.68
CA PHE A 5 -6.02 21.91 7.51
C PHE A 5 -6.56 20.50 7.79
N GLY A 6 -7.33 20.31 8.88
CA GLY A 6 -7.90 19.00 9.21
C GLY A 6 -8.98 18.51 8.22
N ASN A 7 -9.57 19.40 7.41
CA ASN A 7 -10.52 19.01 6.36
C ASN A 7 -9.81 18.50 5.09
N LYS A 8 -8.62 19.02 4.78
CA LYS A 8 -7.85 18.62 3.61
C LYS A 8 -7.26 17.22 3.80
N GLU A 9 -6.65 16.96 4.95
CA GLU A 9 -6.09 15.66 5.32
C GLU A 9 -7.17 14.55 5.34
N LYS A 10 -8.32 14.82 5.97
CA LYS A 10 -9.48 13.91 5.93
C LYS A 10 -10.01 13.66 4.52
N SER A 11 -9.93 14.65 3.64
CA SER A 11 -10.32 14.51 2.23
C SER A 11 -9.36 13.60 1.47
N GLU A 12 -8.05 13.75 1.66
CA GLU A 12 -7.05 12.92 0.98
C GLU A 12 -7.08 11.47 1.45
N ILE A 13 -7.17 11.21 2.76
CA ILE A 13 -7.33 9.85 3.29
C ILE A 13 -8.62 9.18 2.79
N LYS A 14 -9.71 9.95 2.65
CA LYS A 14 -10.96 9.44 2.07
C LYS A 14 -10.82 9.07 0.59
N LYS A 15 -10.07 9.85 -0.18
CA LYS A 15 -9.77 9.53 -1.59
C LYS A 15 -8.91 8.27 -1.69
N LEU A 16 -7.85 8.19 -0.90
CA LEU A 16 -6.96 7.02 -0.84
C LEU A 16 -7.76 5.75 -0.55
N ARG A 17 -8.62 5.76 0.48
CA ARG A 17 -9.52 4.63 0.77
C ARG A 17 -10.43 4.26 -0.39
N LYS A 18 -11.01 5.24 -1.08
CA LYS A 18 -11.90 4.99 -2.21
C LYS A 18 -11.14 4.35 -3.38
N GLU A 19 -9.93 4.81 -3.66
CA GLU A 19 -9.08 4.29 -4.72
C GLU A 19 -8.59 2.88 -4.40
N PHE A 20 -8.09 2.66 -3.18
CA PHE A 20 -7.70 1.34 -2.69
C PHE A 20 -8.84 0.33 -2.83
N ASN A 21 -10.03 0.65 -2.28
CA ASN A 21 -11.19 -0.23 -2.35
C ASN A 21 -11.66 -0.49 -3.79
N LYS A 22 -11.53 0.49 -4.69
CA LYS A 22 -11.85 0.31 -6.11
C LYS A 22 -10.88 -0.67 -6.74
N SER A 23 -9.58 -0.50 -6.50
CA SER A 23 -8.53 -1.37 -7.04
C SER A 23 -8.65 -2.80 -6.55
N THR A 24 -8.85 -3.03 -5.24
CA THR A 24 -9.00 -4.38 -4.68
C THR A 24 -10.29 -5.04 -5.15
N LYS A 25 -11.39 -4.30 -5.29
CA LYS A 25 -12.65 -4.82 -5.85
C LYS A 25 -12.48 -5.26 -7.31
N ILE A 26 -11.79 -4.47 -8.13
CA ILE A 26 -11.50 -4.84 -9.52
C ILE A 26 -10.61 -6.09 -9.53
N LEU A 27 -9.53 -6.10 -8.75
CA LEU A 27 -8.61 -7.22 -8.68
C LEU A 27 -9.30 -8.54 -8.27
N ARG A 28 -10.23 -8.49 -7.32
CA ARG A 28 -11.05 -9.65 -6.92
C ARG A 28 -11.93 -10.21 -8.04
N SER A 29 -12.28 -9.40 -9.03
CA SER A 29 -13.09 -9.82 -10.18
C SER A 29 -12.26 -10.36 -11.36
N LEU A 30 -10.93 -10.21 -11.31
CA LEU A 30 -10.02 -10.76 -12.32
C LEU A 30 -9.76 -12.24 -12.06
N ASP A 31 -9.17 -12.91 -13.04
CA ASP A 31 -8.82 -14.33 -12.94
C ASP A 31 -7.81 -14.60 -11.82
N GLU A 32 -7.77 -15.85 -11.36
CA GLU A 32 -6.94 -16.24 -10.23
C GLU A 32 -5.44 -16.06 -10.51
N SER A 33 -4.99 -16.27 -11.74
CA SER A 33 -3.57 -16.08 -12.11
C SER A 33 -3.16 -14.61 -11.94
N THR A 34 -4.02 -13.67 -12.33
CA THR A 34 -3.80 -12.24 -12.11
C THR A 34 -3.76 -11.89 -10.61
N GLN A 35 -4.69 -12.44 -9.81
CA GLN A 35 -4.70 -12.21 -8.36
C GLN A 35 -3.43 -12.75 -7.68
N ILE A 36 -2.97 -13.95 -8.07
CA ILE A 36 -1.71 -14.55 -7.59
C ILE A 36 -0.52 -13.67 -7.98
N THR A 37 -0.47 -13.20 -9.22
CA THR A 37 0.63 -12.36 -9.72
C THR A 37 0.75 -11.08 -8.90
N VAL A 38 -0.36 -10.37 -8.68
CA VAL A 38 -0.34 -9.15 -7.84
C VAL A 38 0.04 -9.48 -6.39
N GLY A 39 -0.50 -10.58 -5.83
CA GLY A 39 -0.13 -11.06 -4.49
C GLY A 39 1.37 -11.34 -4.34
N HIS A 40 2.01 -11.86 -5.38
CA HIS A 40 3.45 -12.14 -5.38
C HIS A 40 4.27 -10.86 -5.29
N TYR A 41 3.92 -9.85 -6.07
CA TYR A 41 4.60 -8.56 -6.00
C TYR A 41 4.32 -7.81 -4.69
N ILE A 42 3.14 -7.96 -4.08
CA ILE A 42 2.89 -7.46 -2.72
C ILE A 42 3.84 -8.11 -1.71
N ASN A 43 4.08 -9.41 -1.82
CA ASN A 43 5.05 -10.11 -0.95
C ASN A 43 6.48 -9.63 -1.16
N ILE A 44 6.86 -9.31 -2.41
CA ILE A 44 8.16 -8.71 -2.72
C ILE A 44 8.29 -7.34 -2.04
N GLU A 45 7.31 -6.46 -2.18
CA GLU A 45 7.34 -5.14 -1.52
C GLU A 45 7.39 -5.25 0.01
N ASN A 46 6.61 -6.17 0.59
CA ASN A 46 6.65 -6.45 2.01
C ASN A 46 8.02 -6.98 2.46
N SER A 47 8.67 -7.83 1.65
CA SER A 47 10.01 -8.31 1.95
C SER A 47 11.02 -7.17 1.95
N TYR A 48 10.99 -6.29 0.95
CA TYR A 48 11.85 -5.10 0.93
C TYR A 48 11.60 -4.18 2.12
N PHE A 49 10.34 -4.00 2.52
CA PHE A 49 9.98 -3.22 3.71
C PHE A 49 10.59 -3.83 4.99
N ILE A 50 10.44 -5.14 5.19
CA ILE A 50 11.00 -5.84 6.34
C ILE A 50 12.54 -5.85 6.30
N ASP A 51 13.16 -6.03 5.14
CA ASP A 51 14.63 -5.95 5.03
C ASP A 51 15.16 -4.56 5.37
N THR A 52 14.39 -3.50 5.05
CA THR A 52 14.78 -2.11 5.29
C THR A 52 14.55 -1.68 6.74
N PHE A 53 13.40 -2.03 7.32
CA PHE A 53 12.97 -1.51 8.62
C PHE A 53 12.92 -2.57 9.74
N SER A 54 13.05 -3.85 9.40
CA SER A 54 12.90 -5.03 10.28
C SER A 54 11.51 -5.26 10.86
N SER A 55 10.73 -4.21 11.13
CA SER A 55 9.37 -4.30 11.65
C SER A 55 8.56 -3.03 11.37
N ILE A 56 7.24 -3.14 11.52
CA ILE A 56 6.34 -1.97 11.50
C ILE A 56 6.68 -1.01 12.63
N ASP A 57 6.88 -1.49 13.87
CA ASP A 57 7.19 -0.64 15.01
C ASP A 57 8.47 0.17 14.80
N ASN A 58 9.48 -0.45 14.20
CA ASN A 58 10.71 0.24 13.82
C ASN A 58 10.42 1.32 12.77
N PHE A 59 9.71 1.00 11.68
CA PHE A 59 9.31 1.99 10.69
C PHE A 59 8.55 3.16 11.32
N MET A 60 7.66 2.89 12.28
CA MET A 60 6.89 3.92 12.99
C MET A 60 7.75 4.85 13.84
N ASN A 61 8.93 4.41 14.29
CA ASN A 61 9.89 5.24 15.03
C ASN A 61 10.80 6.11 14.15
N PHE A 62 10.77 5.95 12.82
CA PHE A 62 11.54 6.80 11.91
C PHE A 62 10.96 8.22 11.83
N SER A 63 11.79 9.17 11.39
CA SER A 63 11.38 10.54 11.14
C SER A 63 10.29 10.61 10.07
N ILE A 64 9.48 11.68 10.08
CA ILE A 64 8.45 11.85 9.06
C ILE A 64 9.09 12.04 7.67
N GLU A 65 10.27 12.64 7.61
CA GLU A 65 11.07 12.82 6.41
C GLU A 65 11.50 11.47 5.82
N ASP A 66 11.98 10.53 6.62
CA ASP A 66 12.38 9.20 6.15
C ASP A 66 11.19 8.37 5.68
N LYS A 67 10.05 8.46 6.38
CA LYS A 67 8.81 7.82 5.95
C LYS A 67 8.32 8.38 4.62
N HIS A 68 8.37 9.70 4.45
CA HIS A 68 8.03 10.38 3.21
C HIS A 68 8.98 9.99 2.07
N TYR A 69 10.28 9.94 2.34
CA TYR A 69 11.28 9.50 1.38
C TYR A 69 10.97 8.08 0.89
N TYR A 70 10.67 7.16 1.80
CA TYR A 70 10.29 5.80 1.43
C TYR A 70 9.02 5.77 0.54
N ILE A 71 7.98 6.52 0.88
CA ILE A 71 6.77 6.65 0.05
C ILE A 71 7.08 7.24 -1.34
N GLU A 72 8.01 8.18 -1.44
CA GLU A 72 8.49 8.74 -2.70
C GLU A 72 9.19 7.67 -3.55
N THR A 73 10.08 6.87 -2.95
CA THR A 73 10.74 5.76 -3.67
C THR A 73 9.72 4.74 -4.22
N LEU A 74 8.66 4.43 -3.48
CA LEU A 74 7.57 3.59 -3.96
C LEU A 74 6.83 4.25 -5.13
N SER A 75 6.59 5.56 -5.07
CA SER A 75 5.92 6.31 -6.14
C SER A 75 6.76 6.34 -7.43
N GLU A 76 8.07 6.52 -7.32
CA GLU A 76 8.96 6.45 -8.48
C GLU A 76 8.95 5.06 -9.14
N ARG A 77 8.99 4.01 -8.31
CA ARG A 77 8.95 2.62 -8.80
C ARG A 77 7.61 2.30 -9.46
N GLU A 78 6.50 2.71 -8.86
CA GLU A 78 5.16 2.60 -9.45
C GLU A 78 5.12 3.24 -10.85
N VAL A 79 5.56 4.49 -10.98
CA VAL A 79 5.57 5.22 -12.26
C VAL A 79 6.40 4.50 -13.31
N LYS A 80 7.58 3.97 -12.94
CA LYS A 80 8.44 3.20 -13.83
C LYS A 80 7.76 1.91 -14.31
N CYS A 81 7.08 1.19 -13.42
CA CYS A 81 6.41 -0.07 -13.77
C CYS A 81 5.09 0.12 -14.52
N ASN A 82 4.44 1.27 -14.42
CA ASN A 82 3.08 1.46 -14.93
C ASN A 82 2.92 1.23 -16.45
N GLN A 83 4.00 1.41 -17.24
CA GLN A 83 3.95 1.26 -18.69
C GLN A 83 4.30 -0.16 -19.17
N SER A 84 5.16 -0.88 -18.45
CA SER A 84 5.69 -2.19 -18.87
C SER A 84 5.14 -3.35 -18.05
N GLU A 85 4.82 -3.11 -16.78
CA GLU A 85 4.50 -4.11 -15.77
C GLU A 85 3.29 -3.66 -14.93
N PRO A 86 2.08 -3.59 -15.53
CA PRO A 86 0.91 -2.99 -14.88
C PRO A 86 0.49 -3.69 -13.59
N TYR A 87 0.70 -5.00 -13.47
CA TYR A 87 0.41 -5.75 -12.24
C TYR A 87 1.41 -5.48 -11.12
N VAL A 88 2.66 -5.19 -11.47
CA VAL A 88 3.68 -4.74 -10.50
C VAL A 88 3.36 -3.33 -10.03
N SER A 89 3.03 -2.43 -10.96
CA SER A 89 2.56 -1.09 -10.64
C SER A 89 1.36 -1.11 -9.69
N LEU A 90 0.36 -1.96 -9.96
CA LEU A 90 -0.79 -2.15 -9.08
C LEU A 90 -0.40 -2.67 -7.68
N ALA A 91 0.48 -3.67 -7.60
CA ALA A 91 0.97 -4.20 -6.32
C ALA A 91 1.68 -3.12 -5.49
N ILE A 92 2.57 -2.35 -6.12
CA ILE A 92 3.27 -1.22 -5.48
C ILE A 92 2.28 -0.16 -5.03
N ASN A 93 1.29 0.19 -5.85
CA ASN A 93 0.26 1.18 -5.49
C ASN A 93 -0.55 0.75 -4.25
N LEU A 94 -0.98 -0.51 -4.19
CA LEU A 94 -1.71 -1.07 -3.05
C LEU A 94 -0.82 -1.08 -1.79
N PHE A 95 0.42 -1.57 -1.90
CA PHE A 95 1.36 -1.58 -0.77
C PHE A 95 1.68 -0.17 -0.27
N LYS A 96 1.96 0.76 -1.19
CA LYS A 96 2.21 2.18 -0.88
C LYS A 96 1.02 2.82 -0.15
N SER A 97 -0.21 2.51 -0.56
CA SER A 97 -1.42 3.01 0.10
C SER A 97 -1.48 2.56 1.57
N TRP A 98 -1.07 1.32 1.86
CA TRP A 98 -0.94 0.81 3.22
C TRP A 98 0.15 1.54 4.01
N VAL A 99 1.32 1.78 3.41
CA VAL A 99 2.40 2.57 4.05
C VAL A 99 1.98 4.02 4.36
N ILE A 100 1.18 4.64 3.49
CA ILE A 100 0.64 5.99 3.70
C ILE A 100 -0.28 6.02 4.92
N VAL A 101 -1.23 5.09 5.03
CA VAL A 101 -2.15 5.05 6.21
C VAL A 101 -1.43 4.64 7.49
N LEU A 102 -0.38 3.83 7.37
CA LEU A 102 0.51 3.50 8.47
C LEU A 102 1.22 4.78 8.98
N THR A 103 1.75 5.60 8.06
CA THR A 103 2.38 6.90 8.38
C THR A 103 1.40 7.90 9.01
N ASP A 104 0.12 7.86 8.62
CA ASP A 104 -0.98 8.66 9.18
C ASP A 104 -1.42 8.21 10.59
N ASN A 105 -0.85 7.12 11.13
CA ASN A 105 -1.28 6.47 12.37
C ASN A 105 -2.76 6.09 12.38
N ASN A 106 -3.32 5.75 11.21
CA ASN A 106 -4.73 5.41 11.08
C ASN A 106 -4.92 3.90 11.26
N GLU A 107 -5.03 3.44 12.50
CA GLU A 107 -5.09 2.02 12.85
C GLU A 107 -6.21 1.26 12.09
N VAL A 108 -7.40 1.85 12.00
CA VAL A 108 -8.55 1.25 11.31
C VAL A 108 -8.28 1.01 9.83
N LEU A 109 -7.66 1.98 9.15
CA LEU A 109 -7.32 1.81 7.73
C LEU A 109 -6.08 0.95 7.54
N THR A 110 -5.13 0.99 8.47
CA THR A 110 -3.94 0.14 8.46
C THR A 110 -4.33 -1.33 8.53
N GLU A 111 -5.23 -1.69 9.46
CA GLU A 111 -5.79 -3.05 9.58
C GLU A 111 -6.59 -3.41 8.32
N SER A 112 -7.54 -2.55 7.92
CA SER A 112 -8.39 -2.82 6.75
C SER A 112 -7.61 -2.97 5.44
N PHE A 113 -6.54 -2.18 5.22
CA PHE A 113 -5.70 -2.32 4.03
C PHE A 113 -4.79 -3.54 4.16
N GLY A 114 -4.24 -3.78 5.36
CA GLY A 114 -3.43 -4.95 5.66
C GLY A 114 -4.16 -6.26 5.39
N ASP A 115 -5.44 -6.37 5.75
CA ASP A 115 -6.27 -7.54 5.49
C ASP A 115 -6.48 -7.82 4.00
N GLU A 116 -6.70 -6.77 3.21
CA GLU A 116 -6.82 -6.91 1.75
C GLU A 116 -5.48 -7.32 1.11
N LEU A 117 -4.37 -6.73 1.55
CA LEU A 117 -3.04 -7.15 1.10
C LEU A 117 -2.77 -8.61 1.48
N ALA A 118 -3.07 -9.00 2.71
CA ALA A 118 -2.90 -10.36 3.21
C ALA A 118 -3.73 -11.37 2.41
N TYR A 119 -4.96 -11.02 2.02
CA TYR A 119 -5.80 -11.85 1.17
C TYR A 119 -5.10 -12.20 -0.16
N PHE A 120 -4.53 -11.22 -0.86
CA PHE A 120 -3.84 -11.46 -2.13
C PHE A 120 -2.48 -12.15 -1.92
N SER A 121 -1.71 -11.71 -0.92
CA SER A 121 -0.42 -12.30 -0.56
C SER A 121 -0.51 -13.80 -0.30
N ARG A 122 -1.55 -14.26 0.41
CA ARG A 122 -1.75 -15.68 0.74
C ARG A 122 -2.09 -16.55 -0.46
N LYS A 123 -2.62 -15.98 -1.55
CA LYS A 123 -2.89 -16.75 -2.79
C LYS A 123 -1.62 -17.32 -3.43
N THR A 124 -0.45 -16.76 -3.11
CA THR A 124 0.85 -17.24 -3.63
C THR A 124 1.42 -18.42 -2.85
N ASN A 125 0.98 -18.60 -1.60
CA ASN A 125 1.36 -19.70 -0.72
C ASN A 125 0.07 -20.27 -0.12
N PRO A 126 -0.74 -21.01 -0.90
CA PRO A 126 -1.92 -21.68 -0.38
C PRO A 126 -1.45 -22.79 0.57
N LEU A 127 -1.42 -22.50 1.86
CA LEU A 127 -1.36 -23.52 2.92
C LEU A 127 -2.72 -24.20 3.06
#